data_AF-A0A7C4B0Z8-F1
#
_entry.id   AF-A0A7C4B0Z8-F1
#
_cell.length_a   1.000
_cell.length_b   1.000
_cell.length_c   1.000
_cell.angle_alpha   90.00
_cell.angle_beta   90.00
_cell.angle_gamma   90.00
#
_symmetry.space_group_name_H-M   'P 1'
#
loop_
_entity.id
_entity.type
_entity.pdbx_description
1 polymer ?
#
loop_
_entity_poly.entity_id
_entity_poly.type
_entity_poly.pdbx_seq_one_letter_code
_entity_poly.pdbx_strand_id
1 'polypeptide(L)'
;MDALDRWQKRIDKIDEKILALFERRMQIVKLTARYKKRHGLKPDKKSGGAAEKAAKNARDAGVTAYAEGLYNFLRDASQRYQLDVMKKV
;
A
#
# COMPACT_ATOMS: atom_id res chain seq x y z
N MET A 1 27.78 -12.21 17.02
CA MET A 1 26.50 -11.68 16.51
C MET A 1 25.46 -11.88 17.60
N ASP A 2 25.02 -10.80 18.25
CA ASP A 2 24.08 -10.90 19.37
C ASP A 2 22.64 -11.14 18.90
N ALA A 3 21.70 -11.30 19.85
CA ALA A 3 20.30 -11.55 19.53
C ALA A 3 19.63 -10.36 18.81
N LEU A 4 20.06 -9.13 19.10
CA LEU A 4 19.51 -7.91 18.54
C LEU A 4 19.85 -7.80 17.04
N ASP A 5 21.10 -8.01 16.66
CA ASP A 5 21.54 -7.98 15.26
C ASP A 5 20.83 -9.05 14.42
N ARG A 6 20.57 -10.24 15.01
CA ARG A 6 19.79 -11.28 14.34
C ARG A 6 18.34 -10.86 14.11
N TRP A 7 17.72 -10.11 15.02
CA TRP A 7 16.35 -9.62 14.84
C TRP A 7 16.28 -8.49 13.83
N GLN A 8 17.22 -7.55 13.84
CA GLN A 8 17.30 -6.47 12.86
C GLN A 8 17.40 -7.02 11.44
N LYS A 9 18.30 -7.98 11.20
CA LYS A 9 18.41 -8.65 9.89
C LYS A 9 17.15 -9.38 9.44
N ARG A 10 16.32 -9.83 10.38
CA ARG A 10 15.02 -10.44 10.07
C ARG A 10 13.99 -9.38 9.69
N ILE A 11 14.03 -8.20 10.32
CA ILE A 11 13.21 -7.05 9.93
C ILE A 11 13.59 -6.58 8.53
N ASP A 12 14.88 -6.41 8.24
CA ASP A 12 15.35 -5.98 6.91
C ASP A 12 14.82 -6.90 5.80
N LYS A 13 14.89 -8.22 6.01
CA LYS A 13 14.35 -9.22 5.07
C LYS A 13 12.83 -9.18 4.93
N ILE A 14 12.10 -8.74 5.96
CA ILE A 14 10.66 -8.53 5.89
C ILE A 14 10.39 -7.25 5.09
N ASP A 15 11.15 -6.18 5.34
CA ASP A 15 11.00 -4.90 4.67
C ASP A 15 11.28 -5.00 3.17
N GLU A 16 12.28 -5.78 2.76
CA GLU A 16 12.52 -6.12 1.35
C GLU A 16 11.27 -6.72 0.68
N LYS A 17 10.57 -7.63 1.39
CA LYS A 17 9.34 -8.25 0.88
C LYS A 17 8.18 -7.27 0.85
N ILE A 18 8.05 -6.41 1.87
CA ILE A 18 7.04 -5.34 1.91
C ILE A 18 7.25 -4.40 0.73
N LEU A 19 8.49 -3.99 0.45
CA LEU A 19 8.83 -3.13 -0.68
C LEU A 19 8.47 -3.78 -2.02
N ALA A 20 8.86 -5.04 -2.23
CA ALA A 20 8.54 -5.76 -3.46
C ALA A 20 7.02 -5.89 -3.69
N LEU A 21 6.25 -6.15 -2.62
CA LEU A 21 4.79 -6.18 -2.69
C LEU A 21 4.19 -4.80 -2.97
N PHE A 22 4.76 -3.75 -2.38
CA PHE A 22 4.35 -2.38 -2.61
C PHE A 22 4.57 -1.96 -4.07
N GLU A 23 5.73 -2.25 -4.64
CA GLU A 23 6.04 -1.97 -6.05
C GLU A 23 5.09 -2.69 -7.00
N ARG A 24 4.84 -3.98 -6.76
CA ARG A 24 3.86 -4.76 -7.55
C ARG A 24 2.46 -4.14 -7.45
N ARG A 25 2.06 -3.69 -6.27
CA ARG A 25 0.79 -2.97 -6.07
C ARG A 25 0.77 -1.66 -6.88
N MET A 26 1.85 -0.88 -6.91
CA MET A 26 1.93 0.36 -7.71
C MET A 26 1.89 0.11 -9.22
N GLN A 27 2.49 -0.98 -9.71
CA GLN A 27 2.38 -1.37 -11.12
C GLN A 27 0.92 -1.60 -11.53
N ILE A 28 0.14 -2.28 -10.68
CA ILE A 28 -1.30 -2.48 -10.92
C ILE A 28 -2.03 -1.13 -10.93
N VAL A 29 -1.74 -0.23 -9.98
CA VAL A 29 -2.31 1.12 -9.95
C VAL A 29 -2.01 1.91 -11.23
N LYS A 30 -0.79 1.80 -11.77
CA LYS A 30 -0.42 2.42 -13.05
C LYS A 30 -1.25 1.87 -14.22
N LEU A 31 -1.48 0.55 -14.25
CA LEU A 31 -2.30 -0.09 -15.28
C LEU A 31 -3.76 0.38 -15.18
N THR A 32 -4.33 0.40 -13.97
CA THR A 32 -5.72 0.87 -13.78
C THR A 32 -5.86 2.36 -14.10
N ALA A 33 -4.88 3.18 -13.75
CA ALA A 33 -4.83 4.61 -14.09
C ALA A 33 -4.88 4.83 -15.61
N ARG A 34 -4.02 4.12 -16.36
CA ARG A 34 -3.95 4.18 -17.82
C ARG A 34 -5.24 3.70 -18.47
N TYR A 35 -5.81 2.60 -17.96
CA TYR A 35 -7.10 2.10 -18.41
C TYR A 35 -8.18 3.15 -18.22
N LYS A 36 -8.35 3.67 -17.00
CA LYS A 36 -9.36 4.69 -16.69
C LYS A 36 -9.24 5.92 -17.57
N LYS A 37 -8.02 6.43 -17.76
CA LYS A 37 -7.77 7.56 -18.65
C LYS A 37 -8.22 7.28 -20.08
N ARG A 38 -7.83 6.13 -20.65
CA ARG A 38 -8.21 5.71 -22.00
C ARG A 38 -9.73 5.64 -22.20
N HIS A 39 -10.45 5.27 -21.15
CA HIS A 39 -11.90 5.09 -21.16
C HIS A 39 -12.69 6.28 -20.57
N GLY A 40 -12.05 7.44 -20.32
CA GLY A 40 -12.72 8.61 -19.75
C GLY A 40 -13.27 8.43 -18.33
N LEU A 41 -12.80 7.42 -17.60
CA LEU A 41 -13.23 7.12 -16.24
C LEU A 41 -12.51 8.01 -15.22
N LYS A 42 -13.25 8.41 -14.18
CA LYS A 42 -12.70 9.21 -13.07
C LYS A 42 -11.69 8.40 -12.24
N PRO A 43 -10.69 9.07 -11.63
CA PRO A 43 -9.80 8.42 -10.66
C PRO A 43 -10.58 7.85 -9.47
N ASP A 44 -9.95 6.96 -8.71
CA ASP A 44 -10.57 6.42 -7.50
C ASP A 44 -10.90 7.55 -6.52
N LYS A 45 -12.14 7.53 -6.00
CA LYS A 45 -12.56 8.46 -4.95
C LYS A 45 -11.73 8.18 -3.69
N LYS A 46 -11.42 9.23 -2.92
CA LYS A 46 -11.00 9.06 -1.52
C LYS A 46 -12.13 8.31 -0.81
N SER A 47 -11.93 7.04 -0.49
CA SER A 47 -12.87 6.28 0.33
C SER A 47 -12.22 5.97 1.68
N GLY A 48 -13.01 5.99 2.75
CA GLY A 48 -12.55 5.81 4.14
C GLY A 48 -12.44 4.35 4.61
N GLY A 49 -12.66 3.34 3.75
CA GLY A 49 -12.86 1.95 4.21
C GLY A 49 -11.67 0.96 4.13
N ALA A 50 -10.41 1.40 4.04
CA ALA A 50 -9.24 0.46 3.99
C ALA A 50 -8.91 -0.03 5.39
N ALA A 51 -8.92 0.92 6.33
CA ALA A 51 -8.81 0.64 7.75
C ALA A 51 -9.77 -0.48 8.17
N GLU A 52 -11.01 -0.44 7.68
CA GLU A 52 -12.03 -1.43 8.03
C GLU A 52 -11.70 -2.88 7.58
N LYS A 53 -10.98 -3.05 6.46
CA LYS A 53 -10.48 -4.38 6.03
C LYS A 53 -9.20 -4.79 6.74
N ALA A 54 -8.37 -3.82 7.15
CA ALA A 54 -7.18 -4.07 7.96
C ALA A 54 -7.56 -4.57 9.36
N ALA A 55 -8.53 -3.90 9.99
CA ALA A 55 -9.10 -4.26 11.29
C ALA A 55 -9.64 -5.69 11.35
N LYS A 56 -10.27 -6.15 10.26
CA LYS A 56 -10.85 -7.51 10.18
C LYS A 56 -9.81 -8.61 10.00
N ASN A 57 -8.60 -8.28 9.56
CA ASN A 57 -7.56 -9.27 9.22
C ASN A 57 -6.37 -9.28 10.19
N ALA A 58 -6.23 -8.27 11.04
CA ALA A 58 -5.23 -8.27 12.09
C ALA A 58 -5.60 -9.32 13.16
N ARG A 59 -4.74 -10.32 13.35
CA ARG A 59 -4.93 -11.39 14.34
C ARG A 59 -4.49 -11.00 15.75
N ASP A 60 -3.65 -9.97 15.84
CA ASP A 60 -3.15 -9.43 17.10
C ASP A 60 -3.75 -8.03 17.30
N ALA A 61 -4.54 -7.90 18.36
CA ALA A 61 -5.20 -6.65 18.71
C ALA A 61 -4.21 -5.51 18.99
N GLY A 62 -2.98 -5.83 19.43
CA GLY A 62 -1.94 -4.84 19.71
C GLY A 62 -1.38 -4.15 18.47
N VAL A 63 -1.49 -4.77 17.28
CA VAL A 63 -0.99 -4.20 16.02
C VAL A 63 -2.08 -3.61 15.13
N THR A 64 -3.36 -3.77 15.48
CA THR A 64 -4.49 -3.38 14.63
C THR A 64 -4.44 -1.90 14.22
N ALA A 65 -4.26 -0.98 15.17
CA ALA A 65 -4.20 0.46 14.88
C ALA A 65 -3.01 0.82 13.96
N TYR A 66 -1.87 0.14 14.12
CA TYR A 66 -0.69 0.33 13.28
C TYR A 66 -0.91 -0.21 11.87
N ALA A 67 -1.57 -1.37 11.75
CA ALA A 67 -1.96 -1.93 10.47
C ALA A 67 -2.92 -0.98 9.74
N GLU A 68 -3.94 -0.46 10.42
CA GLU A 68 -4.85 0.54 9.85
C GLU A 68 -4.09 1.76 9.30
N GLY A 69 -3.13 2.29 10.07
CA GLY A 69 -2.24 3.37 9.63
C GLY A 69 -1.49 3.03 8.35
N LEU A 70 -0.86 1.85 8.28
CA LEU A 70 -0.17 1.38 7.09
C LEU A 70 -1.10 1.27 5.87
N TYR A 71 -2.29 0.69 6.03
CA TYR A 71 -3.25 0.55 4.93
C TYR A 71 -3.77 1.90 4.42
N ASN A 72 -4.00 2.86 5.32
CA ASN A 72 -4.36 4.23 4.95
C ASN A 72 -3.24 4.89 4.15
N PHE A 73 -1.99 4.79 4.62
CA PHE A 73 -0.83 5.28 3.88
C PHE A 73 -0.71 4.66 2.48
N LEU A 74 -0.79 3.33 2.39
CA LEU A 74 -0.71 2.60 1.13
C LEU A 74 -1.78 3.05 0.13
N ARG A 75 -3.00 3.31 0.61
CA ARG A 75 -4.10 3.81 -0.21
C ARG A 75 -3.80 5.22 -0.71
N ASP A 76 -3.43 6.13 0.18
CA ASP A 76 -3.13 7.51 -0.17
C ASP A 76 -2.00 7.59 -1.20
N ALA A 77 -0.94 6.80 -1.00
CA ALA A 77 0.16 6.68 -1.97
C ALA A 77 -0.34 6.21 -3.34
N SER A 78 -1.20 5.19 -3.40
CA SER A 78 -1.78 4.73 -4.66
C SER A 78 -2.62 5.78 -5.36
N GLN A 79 -3.44 6.52 -4.61
CA GLN A 79 -4.30 7.53 -5.22
C GLN A 79 -3.47 8.67 -5.81
N ARG A 80 -2.46 9.15 -5.06
CA ARG A 80 -1.51 10.16 -5.56
C ARG A 80 -0.82 9.66 -6.83
N TYR A 81 -0.29 8.43 -6.80
CA TYR A 81 0.39 7.85 -7.95
C TYR A 81 -0.54 7.67 -9.16
N GLN A 82 -1.79 7.24 -8.95
CA GLN A 82 -2.80 7.16 -10.00
C GLN A 82 -3.02 8.52 -10.65
N LEU A 83 -3.23 9.57 -9.85
CA LEU A 83 -3.43 10.93 -10.35
C LEU A 83 -2.23 11.41 -11.16
N ASP A 84 -1.01 11.16 -10.68
CA ASP A 84 0.21 11.55 -11.39
C ASP A 84 0.35 10.83 -12.73
N VAL A 85 0.06 9.52 -12.77
CA VAL A 85 0.06 8.74 -14.02
C VAL A 85 -1.00 9.25 -14.98
N MET A 86 -2.19 9.62 -14.49
CA MET A 86 -3.26 10.16 -15.34
C MET A 86 -2.94 11.56 -15.88
N LYS A 87 -2.12 12.37 -15.18
CA LYS A 87 -1.68 13.70 -15.64
C LYS A 87 -0.55 13.65 -16.67
N LYS A 88 0.40 12.72 -16.53
CA LYS A 88 1.66 12.68 -17.29
C LYS A 88 1.58 12.03 -18.68
N VAL A 89 0.40 11.59 -19.13
CA VAL A 89 0.21 10.87 -20.40
C VAL A 89 -0.54 11.73 -21.40
#